data_AF-A0A924H5X6-F1
#
_entry.id   AF-A0A924H5X6-F1
#
_cell.length_a   1.000
_cell.length_b   1.000
_cell.length_c   1.000
_cell.angle_alpha   90.00
_cell.angle_beta   90.00
_cell.angle_gamma   90.00
#
_symmetry.space_group_name_H-M   'P 1'
#
loop_
_entity.id
_entity.type
_entity.pdbx_description
1 polymer ?
#
loop_
_entity_poly.entity_id
_entity_poly.type
_entity_poly.pdbx_seq_one_letter_code
_entity_poly.pdbx_strand_id
1 'polypeptide(L)'
;MTQALNIIWNPSEGIDLGFFVIRYYSLMFVIAFGLGWFIMKKIFERDYESLEKLDSLFIWTVLATLAGARLGHVFFYDWEYYRNHLVEILLPIRENPEGTLFHFINGWEFTGYQGLASHGAAISIIITMFFFSKNILRRPQMWILDRIVIAVASGAIFVRLGNFFNSEIVGNVTSSPFGIRFVRDQFSAREAVNATQLASPNEAYNAITTNPQFADLLLQVPAKHPAQLYEAFCYIFVFATLFF
;
A
#
# COMPACT_ATOMS: atom_id res chain seq x y z
N MET A 1 -14.73 17.33 28.58
CA MET A 1 -13.82 16.20 28.84
C MET A 1 -12.56 16.41 28.02
N THR A 2 -11.46 16.76 28.67
CA THR A 2 -10.16 17.01 28.06
C THR A 2 -9.52 15.68 27.63
N GLN A 3 -9.72 15.26 26.38
CA GLN A 3 -8.96 14.15 25.77
C GLN A 3 -7.55 14.64 25.40
N ALA A 4 -6.64 14.66 26.37
CA ALA A 4 -5.31 15.26 26.24
C ALA A 4 -4.16 14.25 26.00
N LEU A 5 -4.44 12.98 25.66
CA LEU A 5 -3.40 11.92 25.63
C LEU A 5 -3.36 11.03 24.38
N ASN A 6 -4.21 11.28 23.38
CA ASN A 6 -4.23 10.48 22.16
C ASN A 6 -3.19 10.98 21.15
N ILE A 7 -2.42 10.05 20.58
CA ILE A 7 -1.41 10.35 19.57
C ILE A 7 -2.09 10.94 18.33
N ILE A 8 -1.58 12.07 17.85
CA ILE A 8 -1.98 12.66 16.57
C ILE A 8 -1.10 12.05 15.49
N TRP A 9 -1.72 11.40 14.51
CA TRP A 9 -1.00 10.71 13.44
C TRP A 9 -1.02 11.52 12.16
N ASN A 10 0.14 12.07 11.83
CA ASN A 10 0.43 12.76 10.57
C ASN A 10 1.93 12.59 10.24
N PRO A 11 2.39 11.35 9.95
CA PRO A 11 3.78 11.12 9.57
C PRO A 11 4.07 11.73 8.19
N SER A 12 5.36 11.86 7.85
CA SER A 12 5.74 12.08 6.45
C SER A 12 5.28 10.89 5.59
N GLU A 13 4.94 11.14 4.33
CA GLU A 13 4.51 10.06 3.41
C GLU A 13 5.66 9.11 3.05
N GLY A 14 6.91 9.52 3.30
CA GLY A 14 8.10 8.79 2.94
C GLY A 14 9.39 9.51 3.28
N ILE A 15 10.46 9.04 2.65
CA ILE A 15 11.80 9.61 2.71
C ILE A 15 11.99 10.50 1.48
N ASP A 16 12.17 11.80 1.69
CA ASP A 16 12.40 12.77 0.63
C ASP A 16 13.89 12.82 0.25
N LEU A 17 14.19 12.53 -1.02
CA LEU A 17 15.53 12.61 -1.60
C LEU A 17 15.77 13.93 -2.36
N GLY A 18 14.83 14.87 -2.32
CA GLY A 18 14.82 16.15 -3.02
C GLY A 18 14.27 16.06 -4.45
N PHE A 19 14.61 15.00 -5.19
CA PHE A 19 14.11 14.75 -6.56
C PHE A 19 13.03 13.67 -6.62
N PHE A 20 12.87 12.89 -5.54
CA PHE A 20 11.95 11.76 -5.47
C PHE A 20 11.62 11.43 -4.01
N VAL A 21 10.36 11.09 -3.74
CA VAL A 21 9.93 10.64 -2.42
C VAL A 21 9.74 9.13 -2.43
N ILE A 22 10.55 8.42 -1.64
CA ILE A 22 10.35 6.99 -1.39
C ILE A 22 9.22 6.86 -0.37
N ARG A 23 8.00 6.57 -0.84
CA ARG A 23 6.83 6.39 0.02
C ARG A 23 6.99 5.18 0.94
N TYR A 24 6.62 5.32 2.22
CA TYR A 24 6.68 4.22 3.18
C TYR A 24 5.83 3.03 2.74
N TYR A 25 4.65 3.29 2.16
CA TYR A 25 3.80 2.24 1.61
C TYR A 25 4.52 1.39 0.55
N SER A 26 5.18 2.05 -0.40
CA SER A 26 5.97 1.36 -1.44
C SER A 26 7.14 0.59 -0.84
N LEU A 27 7.81 1.15 0.18
CA LEU A 27 8.88 0.46 0.89
C LEU A 27 8.38 -0.80 1.60
N MET A 28 7.18 -0.76 2.20
CA MET A 28 6.57 -1.94 2.80
C MET A 28 6.30 -3.05 1.78
N PHE A 29 5.91 -2.70 0.54
CA PHE A 29 5.79 -3.67 -0.55
C PHE A 29 7.14 -4.29 -0.92
N VAL A 30 8.20 -3.49 -1.01
CA VAL A 30 9.56 -3.99 -1.29
C VAL A 30 10.01 -4.97 -0.20
N ILE A 31 9.77 -4.64 1.07
CA ILE A 31 10.09 -5.51 2.20
C ILE A 31 9.25 -6.80 2.15
N ALA A 32 7.94 -6.70 1.91
CA ALA A 32 7.05 -7.85 1.81
C ALA A 32 7.49 -8.84 0.72
N PHE A 33 7.77 -8.34 -0.49
CA PHE A 33 8.24 -9.17 -1.59
C PHE A 33 9.63 -9.74 -1.32
N GLY A 34 10.57 -8.93 -0.84
CA GLY A 34 11.93 -9.37 -0.52
C GLY A 34 11.95 -10.47 0.54
N LEU A 35 11.22 -10.29 1.65
CA LEU A 35 11.08 -11.32 2.68
C LEU A 35 10.37 -12.56 2.16
N GLY A 36 9.33 -12.39 1.33
CA GLY A 36 8.65 -13.50 0.67
C GLY A 36 9.61 -14.37 -0.13
N TRP A 37 10.53 -13.76 -0.90
CA TRP A 37 11.56 -14.49 -1.63
C TRP A 37 12.51 -15.25 -0.69
N PHE A 38 13.01 -14.62 0.37
CA PHE A 38 13.91 -15.29 1.34
C PHE A 38 13.24 -16.45 2.08
N ILE A 39 11.96 -16.32 2.42
CA ILE A 39 11.16 -17.39 3.04
C ILE A 39 11.00 -18.55 2.05
N MET A 40 10.60 -18.25 0.82
CA MET A 40 10.38 -19.23 -0.23
C MET A 40 11.66 -19.94 -0.67
N LYS A 41 12.81 -19.26 -0.61
CA LYS A 41 14.14 -19.85 -0.88
C LYS A 41 14.38 -21.07 0.00
N LYS A 42 14.19 -20.95 1.32
CA LYS A 42 14.38 -22.06 2.25
C LYS A 42 13.43 -23.24 1.94
N ILE A 43 12.20 -22.94 1.51
CA ILE A 43 11.20 -23.94 1.14
C ILE A 43 11.61 -24.67 -0.15
N PHE A 44 12.03 -23.92 -1.17
CA PHE A 44 12.48 -24.48 -2.45
C PHE A 44 13.73 -25.35 -2.29
N GLU A 45 14.71 -24.90 -1.48
CA GLU A 45 15.90 -25.69 -1.15
C GLU A 45 15.54 -26.99 -0.43
N ARG A 46 14.64 -26.94 0.55
CA ARG A 46 14.16 -28.12 1.29
C ARG A 46 13.43 -29.11 0.37
N ASP A 47 12.65 -28.60 -0.58
CA ASP A 47 11.81 -29.40 -1.47
C ASP A 47 12.56 -29.82 -2.76
N TYR A 48 13.88 -29.56 -2.84
CA TYR A 48 14.75 -29.85 -3.98
C TYR A 48 14.26 -29.23 -5.30
N GLU A 49 13.71 -28.02 -5.23
CA GLU A 49 13.23 -27.28 -6.39
C GLU A 49 14.22 -26.18 -6.81
N SER A 50 14.25 -25.87 -8.11
CA SER A 50 15.22 -24.91 -8.67
C SER A 50 15.00 -23.48 -8.16
N LEU A 51 16.07 -22.82 -7.72
CA LEU A 51 16.06 -21.40 -7.38
C LEU A 51 15.78 -20.50 -8.60
N GLU A 52 16.15 -20.92 -9.81
CA GLU A 52 15.80 -20.19 -11.03
C GLU A 52 14.28 -20.12 -11.22
N LYS A 53 13.57 -21.18 -10.84
CA LYS A 53 12.09 -21.17 -10.84
C LYS A 53 11.54 -20.30 -9.72
N LEU A 54 12.21 -20.19 -8.57
CA LEU A 54 11.82 -19.25 -7.53
C LEU A 54 11.97 -17.80 -8.00
N ASP A 55 13.09 -17.47 -8.63
CA ASP A 55 13.34 -16.12 -9.18
C ASP A 55 12.31 -15.77 -10.25
N SER A 56 11.99 -16.75 -11.12
CA SER A 56 10.90 -16.60 -12.08
C SER A 56 9.57 -16.38 -11.36
N LEU A 57 9.20 -17.23 -10.39
CA LEU A 57 7.96 -17.12 -9.62
C LEU A 57 7.81 -15.75 -8.95
N PHE A 58 8.90 -15.23 -8.40
CA PHE A 58 8.95 -13.91 -7.79
C PHE A 58 8.60 -12.81 -8.80
N ILE A 59 9.26 -12.80 -9.96
CA ILE A 59 8.98 -11.83 -11.03
C ILE A 59 7.53 -11.93 -11.50
N TRP A 60 7.05 -13.14 -11.77
CA TRP A 60 5.67 -13.39 -12.17
C TRP A 60 4.67 -12.86 -11.13
N THR A 61 4.94 -13.08 -9.85
CA THR A 61 4.05 -12.64 -8.75
C THR A 61 4.05 -11.13 -8.59
N VAL A 62 5.21 -10.46 -8.68
CA VAL A 62 5.30 -8.99 -8.63
C VAL A 62 4.54 -8.37 -9.81
N LEU A 63 4.77 -8.86 -11.03
CA LEU A 63 4.09 -8.35 -12.22
C LEU A 63 2.58 -8.60 -12.15
N ALA A 64 2.16 -9.80 -11.75
CA ALA A 64 0.75 -10.13 -11.57
C ALA A 64 0.08 -9.25 -10.53
N THR A 65 0.76 -8.95 -9.42
CA THR A 65 0.26 -8.08 -8.35
C THR A 65 0.06 -6.67 -8.87
N LEU A 66 1.09 -6.07 -9.49
CA LEU A 66 1.04 -4.68 -9.98
C LEU A 66 0.02 -4.52 -11.11
N ALA A 67 0.09 -5.37 -12.13
CA ALA A 67 -0.81 -5.33 -13.27
C ALA A 67 -2.25 -5.64 -12.84
N GLY A 68 -2.45 -6.67 -12.04
CA GLY A 68 -3.76 -7.07 -11.53
C GLY A 68 -4.40 -5.98 -10.67
N ALA A 69 -3.63 -5.40 -9.75
CA ALA A 69 -4.12 -4.32 -8.90
C ALA A 69 -4.54 -3.10 -9.71
N ARG A 70 -3.74 -2.73 -10.71
CA ARG A 70 -4.00 -1.59 -11.58
C ARG A 70 -5.23 -1.82 -12.45
N LEU A 71 -5.32 -2.95 -13.14
CA LEU A 71 -6.48 -3.30 -13.96
C LEU A 71 -7.75 -3.45 -13.12
N GLY A 72 -7.63 -4.00 -11.91
CA GLY A 72 -8.73 -4.06 -10.96
C GLY A 72 -9.24 -2.67 -10.58
N HIS A 73 -8.35 -1.70 -10.37
CA HIS A 73 -8.78 -0.34 -10.10
C HIS A 73 -9.44 0.31 -11.32
N VAL A 74 -8.79 0.19 -12.49
CA VAL A 74 -9.24 0.75 -13.76
C VAL A 74 -10.64 0.28 -14.13
N PHE A 75 -10.90 -1.03 -14.10
CA PHE A 75 -12.18 -1.56 -14.60
C PHE A 75 -13.32 -1.48 -13.59
N PHE A 76 -13.02 -1.50 -12.28
CA PHE A 76 -14.06 -1.54 -11.25
C PHE A 76 -14.40 -0.17 -10.66
N TYR A 77 -13.48 0.80 -10.69
CA TYR A 77 -13.68 2.10 -10.04
C TYR A 77 -13.59 3.26 -11.04
N ASP A 78 -12.54 3.31 -11.89
CA ASP A 78 -12.18 4.55 -12.59
C ASP A 78 -12.18 4.44 -14.13
N TRP A 79 -13.01 3.55 -14.70
CA TRP A 79 -13.01 3.28 -16.14
C TRP A 79 -13.27 4.53 -16.99
N GLU A 80 -14.17 5.40 -16.54
CA GLU A 80 -14.55 6.61 -17.27
C GLU A 80 -13.38 7.59 -17.44
N TYR A 81 -12.44 7.58 -16.51
CA TYR A 81 -11.19 8.33 -16.65
C TYR A 81 -10.21 7.61 -17.58
N TYR A 82 -9.92 6.33 -17.31
CA TYR A 82 -8.86 5.59 -18.02
C TYR A 82 -9.16 5.27 -19.47
N ARG A 83 -10.42 5.20 -19.89
CA ARG A 83 -10.80 5.04 -21.30
C ARG A 83 -10.24 6.13 -22.21
N ASN A 84 -9.96 7.32 -21.64
CA ASN A 84 -9.38 8.45 -22.34
C ASN A 84 -7.87 8.62 -22.07
N HIS A 85 -7.31 7.87 -21.09
CA HIS A 85 -5.92 7.97 -20.64
C HIS A 85 -5.25 6.58 -20.59
N LEU A 86 -5.31 5.83 -21.69
CA LEU A 86 -4.89 4.42 -21.72
C LEU A 86 -3.42 4.19 -21.32
N VAL A 87 -2.54 5.15 -21.62
CA VAL A 87 -1.11 5.05 -21.29
C VAL A 87 -0.89 5.06 -19.76
N GLU A 88 -1.73 5.78 -19.01
CA GLU A 88 -1.67 5.83 -17.55
C GLU A 88 -2.01 4.48 -16.90
N ILE A 89 -2.68 3.57 -17.61
CA ILE A 89 -2.91 2.21 -17.10
C ILE A 89 -1.57 1.48 -16.92
N LEU A 90 -0.63 1.67 -17.85
CA LEU A 90 0.63 0.93 -17.90
C LEU A 90 1.80 1.67 -17.28
N LEU A 91 1.71 2.99 -17.14
CA LEU A 91 2.82 3.82 -16.68
C LEU A 91 2.45 4.56 -15.38
N PRO A 92 3.40 4.75 -14.45
CA PRO A 92 3.22 5.49 -13.20
C PRO A 92 3.22 7.02 -13.40
N ILE A 93 2.47 7.48 -14.40
CA ILE A 93 2.39 8.89 -14.82
C ILE A 93 0.94 9.32 -14.90
N ARG A 94 0.71 10.63 -14.82
CA ARG A 94 -0.60 11.24 -14.99
C ARG A 94 -0.50 12.45 -15.92
N GLU A 95 -1.49 12.63 -16.79
CA GLU A 95 -1.60 13.85 -17.57
C GLU A 95 -1.90 15.04 -16.64
N ASN A 96 -1.02 16.03 -16.69
CA ASN A 96 -1.12 17.26 -15.91
C ASN A 96 -0.57 18.41 -16.76
N PRO A 97 -1.40 19.39 -17.17
CA PRO A 97 -0.96 20.53 -17.99
C PRO A 97 0.21 21.32 -17.39
N GLU A 98 0.32 21.35 -16.06
CA GLU A 98 1.37 22.06 -15.33
C GLU A 98 2.54 21.14 -14.94
N GLY A 99 2.39 19.83 -15.17
CA GLY A 99 3.38 18.82 -14.84
C GLY A 99 4.55 18.78 -15.81
N THR A 100 5.72 18.45 -15.29
CA THR A 100 6.89 18.11 -16.11
C THR A 100 7.48 16.77 -15.68
N LEU A 101 7.41 15.79 -16.57
CA LEU A 101 7.98 14.47 -16.36
C LEU A 101 9.48 14.53 -16.65
N PHE A 102 10.28 14.13 -15.65
CA PHE A 102 11.74 14.16 -15.67
C PHE A 102 12.38 15.53 -16.01
N HIS A 103 11.66 16.64 -15.80
CA HIS A 103 12.10 18.00 -16.15
C HIS A 103 12.28 18.30 -17.65
N PHE A 104 11.87 17.41 -18.56
CA PHE A 104 11.97 17.64 -20.01
C PHE A 104 10.74 17.27 -20.84
N ILE A 105 9.74 16.58 -20.27
CA ILE A 105 8.47 16.28 -20.94
C ILE A 105 7.34 17.05 -20.25
N ASN A 106 6.79 18.07 -20.91
CA ASN A 106 5.68 18.86 -20.39
C ASN A 106 4.34 18.14 -20.59
N GLY A 107 3.37 18.42 -19.71
CA GLY A 107 2.02 17.85 -19.79
C GLY A 107 1.85 16.52 -19.04
N TRP A 108 2.91 16.02 -18.41
CA TRP A 108 2.92 14.76 -17.67
C TRP A 108 3.59 14.94 -16.32
N GLU A 109 3.11 14.21 -15.33
CA GLU A 109 3.68 14.18 -13.99
C GLU A 109 3.94 12.74 -13.57
N PHE A 110 5.08 12.49 -12.92
CA PHE A 110 5.33 11.21 -12.28
C PHE A 110 4.57 11.15 -10.96
N THR A 111 3.53 10.32 -10.90
CA THR A 111 2.68 10.16 -9.70
C THR A 111 2.97 8.88 -8.92
N GLY A 112 3.73 7.96 -9.53
CA GLY A 112 3.87 6.59 -9.04
C GLY A 112 2.69 5.71 -9.43
N TYR A 113 2.74 4.42 -9.10
CA TYR A 113 1.60 3.52 -9.27
C TYR A 113 0.56 3.77 -8.17
N GLN A 114 -0.31 4.75 -8.39
CA GLN A 114 -1.50 5.01 -7.57
C GLN A 114 -2.71 4.25 -8.13
N GLY A 115 -3.84 4.24 -7.42
CA GLY A 115 -5.05 3.58 -7.90
C GLY A 115 -4.86 2.08 -8.08
N LEU A 116 -4.74 1.36 -6.97
CA LEU A 116 -4.49 -0.08 -6.92
C LEU A 116 -5.61 -0.77 -6.14
N ALA A 117 -6.23 -1.79 -6.75
CA ALA A 117 -7.29 -2.56 -6.12
C ALA A 117 -6.78 -3.93 -5.65
N SER A 118 -6.94 -4.23 -4.35
CA SER A 118 -6.48 -5.49 -3.75
C SER A 118 -7.12 -6.74 -4.37
N HIS A 119 -8.41 -6.69 -4.73
CA HIS A 119 -9.09 -7.82 -5.37
C HIS A 119 -8.54 -8.11 -6.78
N GLY A 120 -8.13 -7.07 -7.52
CA GLY A 120 -7.54 -7.23 -8.84
C GLY A 120 -6.18 -7.92 -8.76
N ALA A 121 -5.38 -7.54 -7.76
CA ALA A 121 -4.14 -8.23 -7.43
C ALA A 121 -4.40 -9.71 -7.12
N ALA A 122 -5.36 -10.00 -6.23
CA ALA A 122 -5.70 -11.36 -5.82
C ALA A 122 -6.11 -12.25 -7.00
N ILE A 123 -7.01 -11.76 -7.87
CA ILE A 123 -7.45 -12.50 -9.08
C ILE A 123 -6.26 -12.80 -9.99
N SER A 124 -5.45 -11.79 -10.29
CA SER A 124 -4.29 -11.91 -11.18
C SER A 124 -3.23 -12.88 -10.62
N ILE A 125 -2.94 -12.82 -9.31
CA ILE A 125 -2.03 -13.74 -8.64
C ILE A 125 -2.56 -15.17 -8.74
N ILE A 126 -3.84 -15.43 -8.47
CA ILE A 126 -4.42 -16.78 -8.57
C ILE A 126 -4.30 -17.35 -9.99
N ILE A 127 -4.63 -16.55 -11.01
CA ILE A 127 -4.48 -16.93 -12.42
C ILE A 127 -3.00 -17.25 -12.74
N THR A 128 -2.10 -16.39 -12.26
CA THR A 128 -0.67 -16.56 -12.46
C THR A 128 -0.15 -17.82 -11.79
N MET A 129 -0.61 -18.15 -10.59
CA MET A 129 -0.24 -19.39 -9.90
C MET A 129 -0.74 -20.62 -10.63
N PHE A 130 -1.97 -20.57 -11.16
CA PHE A 130 -2.49 -21.65 -12.00
C PHE A 130 -1.61 -21.89 -13.24
N PHE A 131 -1.25 -20.81 -13.94
CA PHE A 131 -0.38 -20.88 -15.10
C PHE A 131 1.02 -21.38 -14.74
N PHE A 132 1.63 -20.79 -13.71
CA PHE A 132 3.01 -21.08 -13.29
C PHE A 132 3.16 -22.52 -12.80
N SER A 133 2.21 -23.00 -11.97
CA SER A 133 2.23 -24.37 -11.44
C SER A 133 2.17 -25.40 -12.57
N LYS A 134 1.29 -25.19 -13.55
CA LYS A 134 1.05 -26.13 -14.65
C LYS A 134 2.17 -26.12 -15.69
N ASN A 135 2.62 -24.94 -16.11
CA ASN A 135 3.48 -24.82 -17.29
C ASN A 135 4.97 -24.75 -16.96
N ILE A 136 5.35 -24.14 -15.83
CA ILE A 136 6.75 -23.85 -15.50
C ILE A 136 7.23 -24.79 -14.41
N LEU A 137 6.52 -24.81 -13.29
CA LEU A 137 6.91 -25.56 -12.11
C LEU A 137 6.66 -27.07 -12.27
N ARG A 138 5.58 -27.44 -12.98
CA ARG A 138 5.09 -28.82 -13.18
C ARG A 138 4.79 -29.53 -11.85
N ARG A 139 4.11 -28.82 -10.95
CA ARG A 139 3.66 -29.33 -9.64
C ARG A 139 2.13 -29.20 -9.54
N PRO A 140 1.49 -29.98 -8.64
CA PRO A 140 0.07 -29.80 -8.34
C PRO A 140 -0.24 -28.37 -7.88
N GLN A 141 -1.42 -27.84 -8.21
CA GLN A 141 -1.80 -26.48 -7.86
C GLN A 141 -1.72 -26.19 -6.35
N MET A 142 -2.15 -27.14 -5.53
CA MET A 142 -2.07 -26.99 -4.07
C MET A 142 -0.63 -26.85 -3.59
N TRP A 143 0.34 -27.47 -4.27
CA TRP A 143 1.75 -27.37 -3.88
C TRP A 143 2.22 -25.91 -3.85
N ILE A 144 1.87 -25.11 -4.87
CA ILE A 144 2.29 -23.71 -4.94
C ILE A 144 1.47 -22.82 -4.01
N LEU A 145 0.16 -23.06 -3.90
CA LEU A 145 -0.74 -22.26 -3.04
C LEU A 145 -0.39 -22.44 -1.56
N ASP A 146 -0.11 -23.66 -1.11
CA ASP A 146 0.29 -23.97 0.27
C ASP A 146 1.60 -23.27 0.68
N ARG A 147 2.48 -22.97 -0.29
CA ARG A 147 3.77 -22.33 -0.02
C ARG A 147 3.67 -20.82 -0.10
N ILE A 148 2.94 -20.30 -1.08
CA ILE A 148 2.78 -18.86 -1.26
C ILE A 148 1.98 -18.23 -0.12
N VAL A 149 0.99 -18.93 0.45
CA VAL A 149 0.21 -18.38 1.57
C VAL A 149 1.10 -18.02 2.77
N ILE A 150 2.20 -18.73 2.98
CA ILE A 150 3.21 -18.43 4.01
C ILE A 150 3.86 -17.05 3.74
N ALA A 151 4.33 -16.84 2.51
CA ALA A 151 4.92 -15.57 2.10
C ALA A 151 3.90 -14.42 2.13
N VAL A 152 2.65 -14.68 1.72
CA VAL A 152 1.55 -13.72 1.75
C VAL A 152 1.19 -13.32 3.18
N ALA A 153 1.16 -14.27 4.13
CA ALA A 153 0.89 -13.97 5.54
C ALA A 153 1.97 -13.07 6.15
N SER A 154 3.25 -13.31 5.82
CA SER A 154 4.35 -12.43 6.20
C SER A 154 4.20 -11.04 5.55
N GLY A 155 3.93 -10.99 4.24
CA GLY A 155 3.72 -9.75 3.50
C GLY A 155 2.54 -8.92 4.03
N ALA A 156 1.47 -9.57 4.49
CA ALA A 156 0.29 -8.91 5.03
C ALA A 156 0.60 -8.04 6.25
N ILE A 157 1.58 -8.42 7.07
CA ILE A 157 2.08 -7.59 8.18
C ILE A 157 2.53 -6.22 7.66
N PHE A 158 3.38 -6.22 6.63
CA PHE A 158 3.93 -5.00 6.05
C PHE A 158 2.89 -4.19 5.27
N VAL A 159 1.95 -4.85 4.59
CA VAL A 159 0.81 -4.15 3.96
C VAL A 159 0.02 -3.37 5.01
N ARG A 160 -0.26 -3.97 6.17
CA ARG A 160 -0.98 -3.30 7.26
C ARG A 160 -0.18 -2.16 7.88
N LEU A 161 1.14 -2.33 8.04
CA LEU A 161 2.02 -1.22 8.43
C LEU A 161 2.00 -0.09 7.40
N GLY A 162 1.97 -0.42 6.10
CA GLY A 162 1.80 0.55 5.03
C GLY A 162 0.48 1.32 5.17
N ASN A 163 -0.65 0.62 5.36
CA ASN A 163 -1.94 1.27 5.56
C ASN A 163 -1.93 2.19 6.78
N PHE A 164 -1.22 1.80 7.86
CA PHE A 164 -1.03 2.65 9.03
C PHE A 164 -0.29 3.96 8.70
N PHE A 165 0.82 3.91 7.96
CA PHE A 165 1.52 5.12 7.51
C PHE A 165 0.66 6.01 6.61
N ASN A 166 -0.15 5.42 5.73
CA ASN A 166 -1.07 6.16 4.86
C ASN A 166 -2.34 6.65 5.56
N SER A 167 -2.59 6.27 6.82
CA SER A 167 -3.86 6.52 7.52
C SER A 167 -5.08 5.90 6.82
N GLU A 168 -4.93 4.74 6.19
CA GLU A 168 -6.00 4.03 5.48
C GLU A 168 -6.51 2.84 6.29
N ILE A 169 -7.80 2.47 6.14
CA ILE A 169 -8.40 1.30 6.80
C ILE A 169 -8.29 1.41 8.35
N VAL A 170 -8.62 2.60 8.87
CA VAL A 170 -8.65 2.85 10.32
C VAL A 170 -9.83 2.13 10.98
N GLY A 171 -9.71 1.87 12.29
CA GLY A 171 -10.78 1.26 13.07
C GLY A 171 -11.89 2.24 13.45
N ASN A 172 -12.85 1.74 14.23
CA ASN A 172 -13.94 2.55 14.75
C ASN A 172 -13.46 3.58 15.78
N VAL A 173 -14.27 4.62 15.98
CA VAL A 173 -14.06 5.66 17.00
C VAL A 173 -13.99 5.01 18.39
N THR A 174 -13.07 5.48 19.22
CA THR A 174 -12.79 4.90 20.53
C THR A 174 -12.45 5.97 21.57
N SER A 175 -12.76 5.66 22.82
CA SER A 175 -12.33 6.42 24.00
C SER A 175 -11.09 5.81 24.67
N SER A 176 -10.51 4.75 24.10
CA SER A 176 -9.33 4.07 24.63
C SER A 176 -8.11 5.00 24.70
N PRO A 177 -7.25 4.86 25.73
CA PRO A 177 -5.99 5.60 25.80
C PRO A 177 -5.02 5.26 24.65
N PHE A 178 -5.22 4.12 23.97
CA PHE A 178 -4.45 3.72 22.80
C PHE A 178 -5.06 4.20 21.47
N GLY A 179 -6.12 5.01 21.51
CA GLY A 179 -6.74 5.57 20.31
C GLY A 179 -5.81 6.57 19.62
N ILE A 180 -5.79 6.55 18.29
CA ILE A 180 -4.97 7.41 17.45
C ILE A 180 -5.88 8.34 16.63
N ARG A 181 -5.50 9.61 16.51
CA ARG A 181 -6.23 10.63 15.75
C ARG A 181 -5.63 10.74 14.35
N PHE A 182 -6.29 10.15 13.36
CA PHE A 182 -5.83 10.10 11.97
C PHE A 182 -6.35 11.31 11.20
N VAL A 183 -5.51 12.34 11.03
CA VAL A 183 -5.94 13.61 10.42
C VAL A 183 -6.23 13.43 8.93
N ARG A 184 -5.42 12.63 8.24
CA ARG A 184 -5.54 12.34 6.81
C ARG A 184 -6.72 11.44 6.45
N ASP A 185 -7.27 10.72 7.42
CA ASP A 185 -8.51 9.94 7.27
C ASP A 185 -9.76 10.82 7.47
N GLN A 186 -9.69 11.80 8.38
CA GLN A 186 -10.81 12.68 8.68
C GLN A 186 -11.07 13.74 7.60
N PHE A 187 -10.00 14.28 7.01
CA PHE A 187 -10.09 15.32 5.99
C PHE A 187 -9.42 14.86 4.71
N SER A 188 -10.13 14.94 3.59
CA SER A 188 -9.52 14.78 2.27
C SER A 188 -8.47 15.87 2.02
N ALA A 189 -7.52 15.60 1.12
CA ALA A 189 -6.45 16.54 0.78
C ALA A 189 -7.00 17.92 0.37
N ARG A 190 -8.12 17.93 -0.37
CA ARG A 190 -8.80 19.14 -0.82
C ARG A 190 -9.46 19.90 0.32
N GLU A 191 -10.09 19.21 1.26
CA GLU A 191 -10.72 19.84 2.42
C GLU A 191 -9.67 20.48 3.34
N ALA A 192 -8.54 19.80 3.58
CA ALA A 192 -7.45 20.35 4.38
C ALA A 192 -6.86 21.63 3.76
N VAL A 193 -6.61 21.62 2.44
CA VAL A 193 -6.15 22.80 1.69
C VAL A 193 -7.17 23.94 1.75
N ASN A 194 -8.44 23.66 1.50
CA ASN A 194 -9.49 24.68 1.56
C ASN A 194 -9.68 25.26 2.97
N ALA A 195 -9.49 24.47 4.02
CA ALA A 195 -9.64 24.93 5.39
C ALA A 195 -8.45 25.79 5.85
N THR A 196 -7.24 25.48 5.39
CA THR A 196 -6.00 26.17 5.80
C THR A 196 -5.57 27.27 4.85
N GLN A 197 -6.08 27.29 3.61
CA GLN A 197 -5.66 28.17 2.52
C GLN A 197 -4.17 28.02 2.15
N LEU A 198 -3.56 26.88 2.48
CA LEU A 198 -2.19 26.55 2.12
C LEU A 198 -2.15 25.80 0.79
N ALA A 199 -1.12 26.03 -0.01
CA ALA A 199 -1.04 25.48 -1.37
C ALA A 199 -0.83 23.96 -1.40
N SER A 200 -0.13 23.39 -0.41
CA SER A 200 0.21 21.96 -0.37
C SER A 200 -0.64 21.20 0.65
N PRO A 201 -1.22 20.03 0.27
CA PRO A 201 -1.91 19.15 1.22
C PRO A 201 -1.06 18.77 2.43
N ASN A 202 0.24 18.50 2.23
CA ASN A 202 1.14 18.13 3.33
C ASN A 202 1.35 19.29 4.31
N GLU A 203 1.48 20.51 3.80
CA GLU A 203 1.56 21.71 4.64
C GLU A 203 0.25 21.97 5.38
N ALA A 204 -0.89 21.78 4.70
CA ALA A 204 -2.22 21.88 5.30
C ALA A 204 -2.39 20.91 6.48
N TYR A 205 -2.08 19.62 6.28
CA TYR A 205 -2.13 18.64 7.36
C TYR A 205 -1.18 18.98 8.51
N ASN A 206 0.06 19.38 8.20
CA ASN A 206 1.02 19.81 9.21
C ASN A 206 0.52 21.01 10.02
N ALA A 207 -0.07 22.00 9.36
CA ALA A 207 -0.64 23.18 10.00
C ALA A 207 -1.81 22.81 10.91
N ILE A 208 -2.72 21.92 10.47
CA ILE A 208 -3.82 21.41 11.31
C ILE A 208 -3.28 20.74 12.59
N THR A 209 -2.14 20.05 12.50
CA THR A 209 -1.56 19.35 13.66
C THR A 209 -0.71 20.20 14.59
N THR A 210 -0.12 21.31 14.12
CA THR A 210 0.89 22.06 14.87
C THR A 210 0.53 23.52 15.14
N ASN A 211 -0.26 24.17 14.28
CA ASN A 211 -0.59 25.59 14.41
C ASN A 211 -1.85 25.77 15.28
N PRO A 212 -1.78 26.53 16.40
CA PRO A 212 -2.93 26.80 17.27
C PRO A 212 -4.14 27.41 16.58
N GLN A 213 -3.95 28.13 15.47
CA GLN A 213 -5.04 28.71 14.67
C GLN A 213 -6.02 27.66 14.15
N PHE A 214 -5.56 26.43 13.92
CA PHE A 214 -6.36 25.32 13.38
C PHE A 214 -6.74 24.31 14.46
N ALA A 215 -6.61 24.65 15.75
CA ALA A 215 -6.93 23.75 16.86
C ALA A 215 -8.37 23.23 16.81
N ASP A 216 -9.32 24.05 16.36
CA ASP A 216 -10.74 23.66 16.21
C ASP A 216 -10.93 22.56 15.15
N LEU A 217 -10.14 22.57 14.08
CA LEU A 217 -10.16 21.50 13.06
C LEU A 217 -9.57 20.22 13.64
N LEU A 218 -8.47 20.34 14.38
CA LEU A 218 -7.87 19.20 15.05
C LEU A 218 -8.84 18.58 16.04
N LEU A 219 -9.59 19.37 16.83
CA LEU A 219 -10.60 18.87 17.79
C LEU A 219 -11.70 18.02 17.15
N GLN A 220 -12.01 18.25 15.86
CA GLN A 220 -12.99 17.45 15.12
C GLN A 220 -12.49 16.05 14.77
N VAL A 221 -11.17 15.79 14.79
CA VAL A 221 -10.60 14.48 14.48
C VAL A 221 -10.82 13.52 15.66
N PRO A 222 -11.72 12.52 15.56
CA PRO A 222 -11.94 11.60 16.66
C PRO A 222 -10.75 10.63 16.81
N ALA A 223 -10.51 10.17 18.04
CA ALA A 223 -9.60 9.05 18.25
C ALA A 223 -10.24 7.76 17.72
N LYS A 224 -9.49 6.98 16.95
CA LYS A 224 -9.90 5.71 16.37
C LYS A 224 -8.95 4.59 16.80
N HIS A 225 -9.45 3.36 16.81
CA HIS A 225 -8.59 2.20 16.99
C HIS A 225 -7.60 2.10 15.81
N PRO A 226 -6.28 1.96 16.05
CA PRO A 226 -5.31 1.66 14.99
C PRO A 226 -5.43 0.19 14.56
N ALA A 227 -6.56 -0.17 13.95
CA ALA A 227 -6.90 -1.53 13.55
C ALA A 227 -5.81 -2.17 12.68
N GLN A 228 -5.12 -1.37 11.87
CA GLN A 228 -4.01 -1.84 11.04
C GLN A 228 -2.88 -2.44 11.88
N LEU A 229 -2.55 -1.83 13.02
CA LEU A 229 -1.52 -2.38 13.93
C LEU A 229 -1.98 -3.67 14.59
N TYR A 230 -3.28 -3.76 14.94
CA TYR A 230 -3.86 -4.97 15.50
C TYR A 230 -3.83 -6.12 14.48
N GLU A 231 -4.23 -5.83 13.24
CA GLU A 231 -4.19 -6.79 12.14
C GLU A 231 -2.75 -7.21 11.81
N ALA A 232 -1.81 -6.27 11.74
CA ALA A 232 -0.40 -6.56 11.54
C ALA A 232 0.14 -7.52 12.61
N PHE A 233 -0.22 -7.29 13.88
CA PHE A 233 0.14 -8.16 14.98
C PHE A 233 -0.50 -9.55 14.87
N CYS A 234 -1.78 -9.64 14.51
CA CYS A 234 -2.46 -10.91 14.27
C CYS A 234 -1.81 -11.73 13.15
N TYR A 235 -1.36 -11.07 12.07
CA TYR A 235 -0.66 -11.74 10.97
C TYR A 235 0.68 -12.38 11.37
N ILE A 236 1.32 -11.95 12.47
CA ILE A 236 2.50 -12.63 13.03
C ILE A 236 2.14 -14.06 13.44
N PHE A 237 1.00 -14.25 14.12
CA PHE A 237 0.55 -15.57 14.54
C PHE A 237 0.07 -16.43 13.36
N VAL A 238 -0.61 -15.82 12.37
CA VAL A 238 -0.99 -16.51 11.13
C VAL A 238 0.27 -17.01 10.41
N PHE A 239 1.26 -16.14 10.24
CA PHE A 239 2.54 -16.52 9.64
C PHE A 239 3.24 -17.63 10.44
N ALA A 240 3.33 -17.50 11.76
CA ALA A 240 3.96 -18.52 12.61
C ALA A 240 3.25 -19.88 12.51
N THR A 241 1.92 -19.89 12.45
CA THR A 241 1.11 -21.11 12.31
C THR A 241 1.28 -21.77 10.95
N LEU A 242 1.49 -20.98 9.89
CA LEU A 242 1.70 -21.51 8.53
C LEU A 242 3.15 -21.94 8.29
N PHE A 243 4.11 -21.35 8.99
CA PHE A 243 5.53 -21.58 8.75
C PHE A 243 6.10 -22.76 9.55
N PHE A 244 5.61 -23.00 10.76
CA PHE A 244 6.05 -24.09 11.66
C PHE A 244 5.04 -25.23 11.67
#